data_AF-A0A0S8AJ89-F1
#
_entry.id   AF-A0A0S8AJ89-F1
#
_cell.length_a   1.000
_cell.length_b   1.000
_cell.length_c   1.000
_cell.angle_alpha   90.00
_cell.angle_beta   90.00
_cell.angle_gamma   90.00
#
_symmetry.space_group_name_H-M   'P 1'
#
loop_
_entity.id
_entity.type
_entity.pdbx_description
1 polymer ?
#
loop_
_entity_poly.entity_id
_entity_poly.type
_entity_poly.pdbx_seq_one_letter_code
_entity_poly.pdbx_strand_id
1 'polypeptide(L)'
;MKFLTLQNIRRIYSVFFFGLFLLLVAITDFRNIKGYEAPLFLELNPLVAFASFLTSWTVYKGLILSLIVIVITLIFGRVFCSWICPMGILNQWVSHLFNKRRPVDDYRVNAYRQLFRLKYYILTMLLVLALFGSLQIGLLDPITLLTRSFAVSFFPALHYAGGQLYIKQPLFYGGTLMAVIFIGILFSNRFLSRFWCRVLCPLGALLGIVSSASFMRIRRDVEKCTDCQKCMRYCHGGCDPHLELRTAECHGCMNCIEDCPEHALHYGTAREHSSVHTPVDVNRRRVIETAVAGLVLFPMMRSVVNAKTAPKYDVVRPPGSIAEEDFLRRCIKCGECMRVCPTNVIQPALLEGGFEALWTPVLMNRIGYCEFNCVLCSQVCPTGAIVPLSVEKKVGKAPYLKPLTIGTAFYDRGRCLPWAMNTECIVCEEVCPTSPKAIWFKTTEITMRDGTTKLLKLPHVDPKICVGCGICENKCPVHDRAAIRVTSIGETRSKTNQMILSR
;
A
#
# COMPACT_ATOMS: atom_id res chain seq x y z
N MET A 1 34.53 27.20 6.36
CA MET A 1 33.20 26.64 6.02
C MET A 1 32.76 25.71 7.15
N LYS A 2 31.71 26.05 7.91
CA LYS A 2 31.20 25.14 8.96
C LYS A 2 30.50 23.96 8.27
N PHE A 3 31.18 22.81 8.16
CA PHE A 3 30.60 21.61 7.54
C PHE A 3 29.46 21.03 8.39
N LEU A 4 29.56 21.19 9.73
CA LEU A 4 28.57 20.76 10.72
C LEU A 4 27.51 21.85 11.00
N THR A 5 26.65 22.12 10.04
CA THR A 5 25.40 22.84 10.33
C THR A 5 24.22 21.89 10.48
N LEU A 6 23.17 22.29 11.20
CA LEU A 6 21.98 21.46 11.43
C LEU A 6 21.29 21.10 10.11
N GLN A 7 21.28 22.03 9.15
CA GLN A 7 20.78 21.80 7.79
C GLN A 7 21.59 20.72 7.06
N ASN A 8 22.92 20.74 7.16
CA ASN A 8 23.79 19.75 6.50
C ASN A 8 23.63 18.37 7.13
N ILE A 9 23.61 18.29 8.46
CA ILE A 9 23.34 17.04 9.20
C ILE A 9 22.00 16.46 8.73
N ARG A 10 20.94 17.27 8.71
CA ARG A 10 19.62 16.84 8.22
C ARG A 10 19.65 16.34 6.78
N ARG A 11 20.40 16.99 5.89
CA ARG A 11 20.55 16.56 4.49
C ARG A 11 21.24 15.19 4.40
N ILE A 12 22.29 14.96 5.19
CA ILE A 12 22.98 13.65 5.26
C ILE A 12 22.00 12.56 5.70
N TYR A 13 21.26 12.79 6.80
CA TYR A 13 20.22 11.86 7.26
C TYR A 13 19.13 11.62 6.21
N SER A 14 18.70 12.67 5.52
CA SER A 14 17.69 12.57 4.46
C SER A 14 18.16 11.70 3.29
N VAL A 15 19.41 11.86 2.85
CA VAL A 15 20.03 11.02 1.80
C VAL A 15 20.14 9.58 2.28
N PHE A 16 20.60 9.37 3.52
CA PHE A 16 20.73 8.02 4.10
C PHE A 16 19.39 7.28 4.17
N PHE A 17 18.36 7.87 4.79
CA PHE A 17 17.06 7.21 4.95
C PHE A 17 16.32 7.03 3.62
N PHE A 18 16.44 7.97 2.69
CA PHE A 18 15.87 7.80 1.35
C PHE A 18 16.62 6.70 0.57
N GLY A 19 17.94 6.64 0.67
CA GLY A 19 18.75 5.55 0.13
C GLY A 19 18.40 4.19 0.73
N LEU A 20 18.21 4.13 2.05
CA LEU A 20 17.74 2.93 2.76
C LEU A 20 16.36 2.50 2.27
N PHE A 21 15.42 3.44 2.08
CA PHE A 21 14.11 3.14 1.50
C PHE A 21 14.24 2.53 0.10
N LEU A 22 15.01 3.15 -0.80
CA LEU A 22 15.21 2.61 -2.15
C LEU A 22 15.87 1.23 -2.12
N LEU A 23 16.83 1.01 -1.23
CA LEU A 23 17.51 -0.27 -1.04
C LEU A 23 16.53 -1.34 -0.54
N LEU A 24 15.71 -1.06 0.48
CA LEU A 24 14.72 -2.02 0.99
C LEU A 24 13.68 -2.38 -0.07
N VAL A 25 13.15 -1.40 -0.80
CA VAL A 25 12.22 -1.70 -1.90
C VAL A 25 12.93 -2.49 -2.99
N ALA A 26 14.17 -2.17 -3.36
CA ALA A 26 14.96 -2.92 -4.34
C ALA A 26 15.26 -4.38 -3.92
N ILE A 27 15.49 -4.63 -2.62
CA ILE A 27 15.65 -5.97 -2.06
C ILE A 27 14.33 -6.75 -2.06
N THR A 28 13.19 -6.04 -1.98
CA THR A 28 11.84 -6.62 -2.05
C THR A 28 11.45 -6.99 -3.48
N ASP A 29 12.40 -7.51 -4.23
CA ASP A 29 12.26 -8.13 -5.54
C ASP A 29 12.46 -9.65 -5.35
N PHE A 30 11.72 -10.47 -6.08
CA PHE A 30 11.81 -11.93 -5.97
C PHE A 30 13.22 -12.46 -6.22
N ARG A 31 14.04 -11.72 -6.99
CA ARG A 31 15.45 -12.06 -7.27
C ARG A 31 16.36 -11.94 -6.04
N ASN A 32 16.01 -11.07 -5.09
CA ASN A 32 16.89 -10.64 -4.01
C ASN A 32 16.38 -10.99 -2.61
N ILE A 33 15.13 -11.45 -2.49
CA ILE A 33 14.52 -11.75 -1.19
C ILE A 33 15.13 -13.03 -0.58
N LYS A 34 16.06 -12.85 0.36
CA LYS A 34 16.72 -13.92 1.12
C LYS A 34 16.22 -14.02 2.57
N GLY A 35 14.94 -13.72 2.81
CA GLY A 35 14.32 -13.77 4.15
C GLY A 35 14.56 -12.54 5.03
N TYR A 36 14.94 -11.39 4.46
CA TYR A 36 15.05 -10.12 5.19
C TYR A 36 13.68 -9.53 5.54
N GLU A 37 13.61 -8.76 6.64
CA GLU A 37 12.44 -7.99 7.09
C GLU A 37 12.14 -6.84 6.11
N ALA A 38 11.44 -7.17 5.02
CA ALA A 38 11.16 -6.28 3.89
C ALA A 38 10.35 -5.00 4.22
N PRO A 39 9.41 -4.96 5.19
CA PRO A 39 8.52 -3.81 5.33
C PRO A 39 8.85 -2.87 6.50
N LEU A 40 10.13 -2.70 6.90
CA LEU A 40 10.53 -1.87 8.05
C LEU A 40 9.85 -0.49 8.11
N PHE A 41 9.80 0.25 6.99
CA PHE A 41 9.15 1.57 6.95
C PHE A 41 7.62 1.49 7.12
N LEU A 42 6.99 0.41 6.67
CA LEU A 42 5.55 0.19 6.84
C LEU A 42 5.23 -0.23 8.28
N GLU A 43 6.12 -0.97 8.93
CA GLU A 43 6.01 -1.37 10.34
C GLU A 43 6.23 -0.21 11.32
N LEU A 44 7.11 0.73 10.95
CA LEU A 44 7.33 1.98 11.70
C LEU A 44 6.16 2.98 11.56
N ASN A 45 5.10 2.67 10.81
CA ASN A 45 4.04 3.62 10.52
C ASN A 45 2.93 3.64 11.59
N PRO A 46 2.85 4.68 12.43
CA PRO A 46 1.87 4.74 13.51
C PRO A 46 0.43 4.93 13.02
N LEU A 47 0.23 5.54 11.85
CA LEU A 47 -1.12 5.69 11.29
C LEU A 47 -1.68 4.33 10.91
N VAL A 48 -0.88 3.48 10.28
CA VAL A 48 -1.27 2.11 9.93
C VAL A 48 -1.51 1.27 11.19
N ALA A 49 -0.63 1.37 12.19
CA ALA A 49 -0.79 0.65 13.45
C ALA A 49 -2.10 1.02 14.16
N PHE A 50 -2.36 2.32 14.33
CA PHE A 50 -3.56 2.82 14.99
C PHE A 50 -4.83 2.47 14.20
N ALA A 51 -4.80 2.62 12.88
CA ALA A 51 -5.93 2.25 12.02
C ALA A 51 -6.27 0.75 12.05
N SER A 52 -5.24 -0.09 12.01
CA SER A 52 -5.40 -1.55 12.04
C SER A 52 -5.92 -2.03 13.40
N PHE A 53 -5.52 -1.35 14.48
CA PHE A 53 -6.11 -1.55 15.80
C PHE A 53 -7.60 -1.20 15.81
N LEU A 54 -7.99 -0.05 15.26
CA LEU A 54 -9.40 0.36 15.21
C LEU A 54 -10.28 -0.58 14.38
N THR A 55 -9.78 -1.12 13.27
CA THR A 55 -10.57 -1.99 12.39
C THR A 55 -10.72 -3.41 12.92
N SER A 56 -9.68 -3.94 13.55
CA SER A 56 -9.59 -5.37 13.88
C SER A 56 -9.51 -5.68 15.36
N TRP A 57 -9.38 -4.67 16.23
CA TRP A 57 -9.12 -4.78 17.67
C TRP A 57 -7.87 -5.61 18.01
N THR A 58 -7.01 -5.84 17.02
CA THR A 58 -5.77 -6.62 17.12
C THR A 58 -4.65 -5.87 16.42
N VAL A 59 -3.41 -6.03 16.90
CA VAL A 59 -2.24 -5.42 16.29
C VAL A 59 -1.25 -6.50 15.90
N TYR A 60 -0.82 -6.50 14.64
CA TYR A 60 0.24 -7.40 14.17
C TYR A 60 1.57 -7.03 14.85
N LYS A 61 2.36 -8.06 15.22
CA LYS A 61 3.58 -7.88 16.04
C LYS A 61 4.56 -6.84 15.47
N GLY A 62 4.77 -6.80 14.16
CA GLY A 62 5.68 -5.83 13.52
C GLY A 62 5.27 -4.37 13.73
N LEU A 63 3.96 -4.08 13.81
CA LEU A 63 3.46 -2.71 13.98
C LEU A 63 3.76 -2.10 15.35
N ILE A 64 4.24 -2.89 16.31
CA ILE A 64 4.72 -2.39 17.62
C ILE A 64 5.90 -1.43 17.42
N LEU A 65 6.71 -1.61 16.37
CA LEU A 65 7.83 -0.71 16.05
C LEU A 65 7.38 0.75 15.83
N SER A 66 6.12 0.97 15.41
CA SER A 66 5.57 2.32 15.25
C SER A 66 5.53 3.14 16.54
N LEU A 67 5.56 2.50 17.73
CA LEU A 67 5.65 3.18 19.02
C LEU A 67 6.94 4.00 19.13
N ILE A 68 8.03 3.56 18.50
CA ILE A 68 9.30 4.31 18.46
C ILE A 68 9.06 5.69 17.83
N VAL A 69 8.30 5.76 16.73
CA VAL A 69 7.97 7.01 16.06
C VAL A 69 7.08 7.89 16.94
N ILE A 70 6.11 7.31 17.67
CA ILE A 70 5.27 8.05 18.63
C ILE A 70 6.11 8.64 19.76
N VAL A 71 6.99 7.85 20.39
CA VAL A 71 7.87 8.30 21.48
C VAL A 71 8.79 9.42 21.00
N ILE A 72 9.44 9.24 19.85
CA ILE A 72 10.27 10.30 19.23
C ILE A 72 9.42 11.55 18.97
N THR A 73 8.16 11.40 18.54
CA THR A 73 7.26 12.52 18.28
C THR A 73 6.83 13.25 19.55
N LEU A 74 6.64 12.52 20.67
CA LEU A 74 6.34 13.11 21.97
C LEU A 74 7.56 13.83 22.58
N ILE A 75 8.78 13.35 22.32
CA ILE A 75 9.98 14.01 22.84
C ILE A 75 10.34 15.21 21.96
N PHE A 76 10.45 15.01 20.64
CA PHE A 76 11.05 15.97 19.72
C PHE A 76 10.04 16.68 18.79
N GLY A 77 8.76 16.36 18.88
CA GLY A 77 7.77 16.82 17.89
C GLY A 77 7.94 16.07 16.56
N ARG A 78 7.42 16.62 15.45
CA ARG A 78 7.37 15.90 14.15
C ARG A 78 8.67 15.87 13.36
N VAL A 79 9.77 15.52 14.01
CA VAL A 79 11.08 15.37 13.35
C VAL A 79 11.04 14.26 12.28
N PHE A 80 10.24 13.20 12.48
CA PHE A 80 10.08 12.09 11.53
C PHE A 80 9.77 12.58 10.09
N CYS A 81 8.88 13.55 9.92
CA CYS A 81 8.45 14.06 8.61
C CYS A 81 9.56 14.75 7.80
N SER A 82 10.61 15.25 8.46
CA SER A 82 11.71 15.97 7.78
C SER A 82 13.04 15.22 7.80
N TRP A 83 13.20 14.18 8.62
CA TRP A 83 14.47 13.49 8.82
C TRP A 83 14.45 12.03 8.36
N ILE A 84 13.30 11.35 8.47
CA ILE A 84 13.20 9.89 8.24
C ILE A 84 12.20 9.56 7.12
N CYS A 85 11.04 10.22 7.09
CA CYS A 85 9.96 9.87 6.17
C CYS A 85 10.38 10.03 4.69
N PRO A 86 10.39 8.95 3.89
CA PRO A 86 10.89 9.00 2.52
C PRO A 86 10.01 9.89 1.62
N MET A 87 8.69 9.89 1.83
CA MET A 87 7.77 10.79 1.11
C MET A 87 8.02 12.27 1.45
N GLY A 88 8.33 12.57 2.72
CA GLY A 88 8.66 13.93 3.16
C GLY A 88 9.97 14.44 2.57
N ILE A 89 10.99 13.58 2.52
CA ILE A 89 12.30 13.86 1.91
C ILE A 89 12.14 14.11 0.41
N LEU A 90 11.42 13.22 -0.30
CA LEU A 90 11.16 13.36 -1.73
C LEU A 90 10.46 14.68 -2.06
N ASN A 91 9.40 15.02 -1.31
CA ASN A 91 8.69 16.29 -1.50
C ASN A 91 9.60 17.50 -1.22
N GLN A 92 10.54 17.41 -0.29
CA GLN A 92 11.50 18.48 -0.05
C GLN A 92 12.46 18.67 -1.22
N TRP A 93 13.01 17.58 -1.76
CA TRP A 93 13.93 17.65 -2.90
C TRP A 93 13.24 18.20 -4.14
N VAL A 94 12.03 17.71 -4.44
CA VAL A 94 11.21 18.21 -5.55
C VAL A 94 10.83 19.69 -5.34
N SER A 95 10.48 20.08 -4.11
CA SER A 95 10.23 21.49 -3.78
C SER A 95 11.47 22.36 -4.00
N HIS A 96 12.66 21.88 -3.66
CA HIS A 96 13.90 22.60 -3.87
C HIS A 96 14.20 22.78 -5.37
N LEU A 97 13.99 21.73 -6.17
CA LEU A 97 14.17 21.77 -7.62
C LEU A 97 13.27 22.81 -8.29
N PHE A 98 11.97 22.84 -7.96
CA PHE A 98 11.02 23.77 -8.58
C PHE A 98 11.10 25.20 -8.03
N ASN A 99 11.47 25.39 -6.76
CA ASN A 99 11.46 26.70 -6.12
C ASN A 99 12.82 27.39 -6.09
N LYS A 100 13.87 26.81 -6.70
CA LYS A 100 15.22 27.41 -6.80
C LYS A 100 15.22 28.80 -7.47
N ARG A 101 14.23 29.09 -8.32
CA ARG A 101 14.13 30.33 -9.12
C ARG A 101 13.12 31.35 -8.58
N ARG A 102 12.57 31.16 -7.36
CA ARG A 102 11.59 32.11 -6.83
C ARG A 102 12.26 33.39 -6.30
N PRO A 103 11.62 34.56 -6.46
CA PRO A 103 12.11 35.82 -5.90
C PRO A 103 12.38 35.70 -4.40
N VAL A 104 13.44 36.37 -3.97
CA VAL A 104 14.06 36.27 -2.64
C VAL A 104 13.14 36.75 -1.51
N ASP A 105 12.18 37.63 -1.80
CA ASP A 105 11.44 38.39 -0.80
C ASP A 105 10.00 37.91 -0.52
N ASP A 106 9.53 36.85 -1.17
CA ASP A 106 8.14 36.37 -1.00
C ASP A 106 7.98 35.41 0.19
N TYR A 107 8.08 35.94 1.41
CA TYR A 107 7.82 35.19 2.65
C TYR A 107 6.37 34.66 2.74
N ARG A 108 5.43 35.28 2.00
CA ARG A 108 4.00 34.92 1.99
C ARG A 108 3.74 33.55 1.36
N VAL A 109 4.67 33.03 0.55
CA VAL A 109 4.58 31.68 -0.03
C VAL A 109 4.50 30.60 1.05
N ASN A 110 5.28 30.77 2.12
CA ASN A 110 5.37 29.80 3.22
C ASN A 110 4.56 30.20 4.44
N ALA A 111 3.78 31.28 4.35
CA ALA A 111 2.81 31.63 5.38
C ALA A 111 1.75 30.53 5.54
N TYR A 112 1.18 30.44 6.73
CA TYR A 112 0.11 29.51 7.03
C TYR A 112 -1.10 29.76 6.13
N ARG A 113 -1.73 28.68 5.66
CA ARG A 113 -2.96 28.73 4.85
C ARG A 113 -4.01 27.82 5.46
N GLN A 114 -5.27 28.26 5.40
CA GLN A 114 -6.41 27.47 5.88
C GLN A 114 -6.54 26.10 5.20
N LEU A 115 -6.02 25.96 3.97
CA LEU A 115 -5.96 24.69 3.24
C LEU A 115 -5.19 23.59 4.00
N PHE A 116 -4.26 23.95 4.89
CA PHE A 116 -3.51 22.96 5.68
C PHE A 116 -4.40 22.21 6.68
N ARG A 117 -5.60 22.71 6.97
CA ARG A 117 -6.58 22.01 7.81
C ARG A 117 -7.14 20.74 7.14
N LEU A 118 -7.04 20.64 5.81
CA LEU A 118 -7.63 19.54 5.02
C LEU A 118 -7.11 18.16 5.44
N LYS A 119 -5.82 18.02 5.75
CA LYS A 119 -5.24 16.74 6.22
C LYS A 119 -5.90 16.21 7.49
N TYR A 120 -6.37 17.09 8.38
CA TYR A 120 -7.07 16.70 9.60
C TYR A 120 -8.48 16.17 9.28
N TYR A 121 -9.17 16.81 8.34
CA TYR A 121 -10.48 16.35 7.87
C TYR A 121 -10.40 15.01 7.14
N ILE A 122 -9.37 14.82 6.30
CA ILE A 122 -9.06 13.53 5.67
C ILE A 122 -8.78 12.47 6.74
N LEU A 123 -7.94 12.78 7.75
CA LEU A 123 -7.65 11.87 8.84
C LEU A 123 -8.93 11.45 9.59
N THR A 124 -9.77 12.42 9.99
CA THR A 124 -11.04 12.12 10.69
C THR A 124 -11.92 11.19 9.89
N MET A 125 -12.15 11.51 8.60
CA MET A 125 -12.98 10.67 7.73
C MET A 125 -12.44 9.24 7.62
N LEU A 126 -11.13 9.10 7.41
CA LEU A 126 -10.48 7.80 7.28
C LEU A 126 -10.49 6.98 8.58
N LEU A 127 -10.34 7.63 9.74
CA LEU A 127 -10.43 6.97 11.05
C LEU A 127 -11.86 6.51 11.36
N VAL A 128 -12.88 7.28 10.95
CA VAL A 128 -14.28 6.85 11.07
C VAL A 128 -14.53 5.63 10.21
N LEU A 129 -14.07 5.62 8.94
CA LEU A 129 -14.16 4.43 8.09
C LEU A 129 -13.45 3.21 8.70
N ALA A 130 -12.28 3.43 9.32
CA ALA A 130 -11.53 2.38 10.01
C ALA A 130 -12.31 1.84 11.23
N LEU A 131 -12.95 2.71 12.02
CA LEU A 131 -13.77 2.31 13.18
C LEU A 131 -14.94 1.40 12.78
N PHE A 132 -15.55 1.63 11.62
CA PHE A 132 -16.62 0.76 11.09
C PHE A 132 -16.08 -0.49 10.37
N GLY A 133 -14.77 -0.68 10.31
CA GLY A 133 -14.13 -1.89 9.80
C GLY A 133 -13.77 -1.85 8.31
N SER A 134 -13.64 -0.67 7.69
CA SER A 134 -13.13 -0.51 6.33
C SER A 134 -11.79 0.24 6.33
N LEU A 135 -10.69 -0.49 6.07
CA LEU A 135 -9.34 0.09 6.10
C LEU A 135 -8.98 0.80 4.78
N GLN A 136 -9.40 2.07 4.63
CA GLN A 136 -9.08 2.89 3.44
C GLN A 136 -7.82 3.76 3.60
N ILE A 137 -7.23 3.77 4.79
CA ILE A 137 -6.07 4.61 5.14
C ILE A 137 -4.87 4.38 4.21
N GLY A 138 -4.66 3.13 3.78
CA GLY A 138 -3.59 2.77 2.85
C GLY A 138 -3.64 3.47 1.48
N LEU A 139 -4.77 4.06 1.10
CA LEU A 139 -4.88 4.82 -0.15
C LEU A 139 -4.10 6.15 -0.09
N LEU A 140 -4.13 6.83 1.06
CA LEU A 140 -3.58 8.17 1.28
C LEU A 140 -2.45 8.21 2.32
N ASP A 141 -2.09 7.08 2.92
CA ASP A 141 -0.91 7.00 3.76
C ASP A 141 0.37 7.29 2.94
N PRO A 142 1.27 8.20 3.38
CA PRO A 142 2.45 8.59 2.60
C PRO A 142 3.40 7.44 2.29
N ILE A 143 3.62 6.51 3.23
CA ILE A 143 4.60 5.44 3.09
C ILE A 143 4.04 4.38 2.15
N THR A 144 2.79 3.99 2.38
CA THR A 144 2.04 3.03 1.56
C THR A 144 1.83 3.53 0.13
N LEU A 145 1.47 4.81 -0.04
CA LEU A 145 1.33 5.42 -1.37
C LEU A 145 2.67 5.41 -2.11
N LEU A 146 3.76 5.72 -1.40
CA LEU A 146 5.10 5.70 -1.98
C LEU A 146 5.52 4.28 -2.38
N THR A 147 5.43 3.30 -1.47
CA THR A 147 5.78 1.90 -1.77
C THR A 147 4.97 1.36 -2.93
N ARG A 148 3.65 1.59 -2.94
CA ARG A 148 2.76 1.19 -4.03
C ARG A 148 3.12 1.83 -5.36
N SER A 149 3.39 3.15 -5.38
CA SER A 149 3.76 3.85 -6.61
C SER A 149 5.08 3.33 -7.17
N PHE A 150 6.03 2.98 -6.30
CA PHE A 150 7.28 2.36 -6.72
C PHE A 150 7.04 0.95 -7.28
N ALA A 151 6.31 0.11 -6.54
CA ALA A 151 6.03 -1.27 -6.90
C ALA A 151 5.26 -1.41 -8.24
N VAL A 152 4.21 -0.63 -8.43
CA VAL A 152 3.23 -0.81 -9.52
C VAL A 152 3.56 0.06 -10.74
N SER A 153 4.24 1.19 -10.56
CA SER A 153 4.46 2.16 -11.64
C SER A 153 5.94 2.36 -11.96
N PHE A 154 6.74 2.80 -10.98
CA PHE A 154 8.10 3.28 -11.23
C PHE A 154 9.07 2.16 -11.64
N PHE A 155 9.13 1.06 -10.88
CA PHE A 155 10.01 -0.05 -11.19
C PHE A 155 9.64 -0.74 -12.51
N PRO A 156 8.36 -1.09 -12.78
CA PRO A 156 7.95 -1.57 -14.10
C PRO A 156 8.38 -0.65 -15.25
N ALA A 157 8.23 0.68 -15.11
CA ALA A 157 8.67 1.63 -16.11
C ALA A 157 10.19 1.64 -16.33
N LEU A 158 10.98 1.55 -15.25
CA LEU A 158 12.44 1.41 -15.36
C LEU A 158 12.85 0.11 -16.05
N HIS A 159 12.17 -1.00 -15.73
CA HIS A 159 12.40 -2.29 -16.37
C HIS A 159 12.07 -2.27 -17.86
N TYR A 160 10.97 -1.60 -18.23
CA TYR A 160 10.58 -1.39 -19.62
C TYR A 160 11.62 -0.58 -20.38
N ALA A 161 12.11 0.52 -19.80
CA ALA A 161 13.13 1.38 -20.40
C ALA A 161 14.53 0.73 -20.47
N GLY A 162 14.87 -0.12 -19.48
CA GLY A 162 16.19 -0.73 -19.32
C GLY A 162 16.44 -1.99 -20.16
N GLY A 163 15.50 -2.40 -21.02
CA GLY A 163 15.73 -3.44 -22.03
C GLY A 163 16.02 -4.86 -21.51
N GLN A 164 15.72 -5.17 -20.24
CA GLN A 164 15.93 -6.51 -19.69
C GLN A 164 14.91 -7.50 -20.30
N LEU A 165 15.36 -8.19 -21.35
CA LEU A 165 14.56 -8.94 -22.33
C LEU A 165 14.04 -10.31 -21.85
N TYR A 166 14.43 -10.79 -20.66
CA TYR A 166 14.34 -12.22 -20.33
C TYR A 166 13.23 -12.64 -19.35
N ILE A 167 12.48 -11.72 -18.75
CA ILE A 167 11.38 -12.05 -17.81
C ILE A 167 10.16 -11.23 -18.20
N LYS A 168 8.98 -11.87 -18.34
CA LYS A 168 7.69 -11.21 -18.58
C LYS A 168 7.61 -9.94 -17.74
N GLN A 169 7.59 -8.78 -18.38
CA GLN A 169 7.64 -7.49 -17.69
C GLN A 169 6.41 -7.37 -16.76
N PRO A 170 6.60 -7.01 -15.48
CA PRO A 170 5.50 -6.90 -14.54
C PRO A 170 4.68 -5.65 -14.86
N LEU A 171 3.71 -5.79 -15.76
CA LEU A 171 2.69 -4.79 -16.00
C LEU A 171 1.56 -4.99 -14.99
N PHE A 172 1.12 -3.90 -14.37
CA PHE A 172 0.05 -3.91 -13.40
C PHE A 172 -1.14 -3.09 -13.87
N TYR A 173 -2.35 -3.63 -13.70
CA TYR A 173 -3.56 -2.87 -13.95
C TYR A 173 -3.63 -1.61 -13.06
N GLY A 174 -4.06 -0.49 -13.62
CA GLY A 174 -4.08 0.79 -12.90
C GLY A 174 -2.70 1.41 -12.62
N GLY A 175 -1.59 0.79 -13.05
CA GLY A 175 -0.24 1.32 -12.84
C GLY A 175 -0.02 2.70 -13.44
N THR A 176 -0.57 2.97 -14.62
CA THR A 176 -0.53 4.31 -15.24
C THR A 176 -1.30 5.35 -14.43
N LEU A 177 -2.50 4.99 -13.95
CA LEU A 177 -3.30 5.88 -13.11
C LEU A 177 -2.54 6.25 -11.82
N MET A 178 -1.92 5.27 -11.16
CA MET A 178 -1.09 5.52 -9.99
C MET A 178 0.11 6.41 -10.30
N ALA A 179 0.77 6.19 -11.45
CA ALA A 179 1.88 7.04 -11.90
C ALA A 179 1.45 8.50 -12.07
N VAL A 180 0.30 8.74 -12.73
CA VAL A 180 -0.25 10.08 -12.95
C VAL A 180 -0.60 10.76 -11.62
N ILE A 181 -1.24 10.04 -10.70
CA ILE A 181 -1.56 10.57 -9.36
C ILE A 181 -0.27 10.94 -8.61
N PHE A 182 0.72 10.04 -8.59
CA PHE A 182 1.97 10.25 -7.88
C PHE A 182 2.78 11.41 -8.46
N ILE A 183 2.91 11.48 -9.79
CA ILE A 183 3.57 12.60 -10.48
C ILE A 183 2.81 13.91 -10.23
N GLY A 184 1.48 13.89 -10.24
CA GLY A 184 0.65 15.07 -9.92
C GLY A 184 0.89 15.59 -8.50
N ILE A 185 1.03 14.70 -7.52
CA ILE A 185 1.40 15.07 -6.14
C ILE A 185 2.79 15.71 -6.10
N LEU A 186 3.77 15.13 -6.78
CA LEU A 186 5.11 15.70 -6.84
C LEU A 186 5.14 17.05 -7.55
N PHE A 187 4.43 17.17 -8.68
CA PHE A 187 4.29 18.40 -9.45
C PHE A 187 3.63 19.52 -8.64
N SER A 188 2.68 19.19 -7.76
CA SER A 188 2.01 20.16 -6.88
C SER A 188 2.97 20.92 -5.94
N ASN A 189 4.19 20.41 -5.73
CA ASN A 189 5.25 21.14 -5.02
C ASN A 189 5.70 22.43 -5.72
N ARG A 190 5.35 22.60 -7.01
CA ARG A 190 5.55 23.85 -7.75
C ARG A 190 4.68 24.99 -7.23
N PHE A 191 3.53 24.70 -6.63
CA PHE A 191 2.63 25.73 -6.06
C PHE A 191 2.97 26.02 -4.60
N LEU A 192 3.05 24.96 -3.79
CA LEU A 192 3.33 25.01 -2.35
C LEU A 192 4.47 24.06 -2.01
N SER A 193 5.47 24.53 -1.28
CA SER A 193 6.55 23.63 -0.83
C SER A 193 5.99 22.55 0.10
N ARG A 194 6.43 21.30 -0.10
CA ARG A 194 5.95 20.11 0.60
C ARG A 194 4.41 20.00 0.60
N PHE A 195 3.79 20.19 -0.57
CA PHE A 195 2.33 20.21 -0.73
C PHE A 195 1.65 19.02 -0.04
N TRP A 196 2.14 17.80 -0.29
CA TRP A 196 1.59 16.58 0.31
C TRP A 196 1.56 16.62 1.84
N CYS A 197 2.70 16.95 2.47
CA CYS A 197 2.85 16.94 3.92
C CYS A 197 2.00 18.03 4.59
N ARG A 198 1.83 19.18 3.94
CA ARG A 198 1.07 20.32 4.47
C ARG A 198 -0.43 20.19 4.27
N VAL A 199 -0.89 19.58 3.17
CA VAL A 199 -2.31 19.62 2.75
C VAL A 199 -3.01 18.27 2.85
N LEU A 200 -2.38 17.18 2.43
CA LEU A 200 -3.09 15.91 2.19
C LEU A 200 -2.70 14.77 3.14
N CYS A 201 -1.51 14.82 3.74
CA CYS A 201 -0.92 13.70 4.47
C CYS A 201 -1.64 13.39 5.80
N PRO A 202 -2.40 12.29 5.92
CA PRO A 202 -3.08 11.91 7.17
C PRO A 202 -2.09 11.51 8.27
N LEU A 203 -0.95 10.92 7.91
CA LEU A 203 0.10 10.58 8.88
C LEU A 203 0.70 11.86 9.50
N GLY A 204 0.91 12.90 8.68
CA GLY A 204 1.38 14.19 9.16
C GLY A 204 0.38 14.92 10.05
N ALA A 205 -0.93 14.68 9.84
CA ALA A 205 -2.00 15.15 10.70
C ALA A 205 -1.99 14.41 12.06
N LEU A 206 -1.90 13.08 12.04
CA LEU A 206 -1.84 12.25 13.25
C LEU A 206 -0.64 12.61 14.12
N LEU A 207 0.57 12.60 13.54
CA LEU A 207 1.78 13.03 14.23
C LEU A 207 1.69 14.49 14.67
N GLY A 208 0.84 15.28 14.04
CA GLY A 208 0.61 16.67 14.41
C GLY A 208 -0.17 16.85 15.69
N ILE A 209 -1.21 16.05 15.85
CA ILE A 209 -1.98 15.94 17.09
C ILE A 209 -1.07 15.41 18.20
N VAL A 210 -0.26 14.38 17.93
CA VAL A 210 0.69 13.85 18.92
C VAL A 210 1.72 14.91 19.32
N SER A 211 2.26 15.66 18.34
CA SER A 211 3.29 16.67 18.61
C SER A 211 2.79 17.91 19.37
N SER A 212 1.48 18.15 19.48
CA SER A 212 0.99 19.26 20.32
C SER A 212 1.23 19.02 21.80
N ALA A 213 1.53 17.76 22.19
CA ALA A 213 1.98 17.38 23.52
C ALA A 213 3.52 17.25 23.63
N SER A 214 4.30 17.61 22.60
CA SER A 214 5.74 17.35 22.62
C SER A 214 6.50 18.13 23.70
N PHE A 215 7.54 17.52 24.27
CA PHE A 215 8.36 18.15 25.31
C PHE A 215 9.30 19.22 24.74
N MET A 216 10.07 18.88 23.71
CA MET A 216 11.02 19.79 23.04
C MET A 216 10.37 20.45 21.83
N ARG A 217 10.52 21.79 21.72
CA ARG A 217 9.93 22.59 20.63
C ARG A 217 10.85 23.75 20.23
N ILE A 218 10.60 24.30 19.05
CA ILE A 218 11.21 25.56 18.62
C ILE A 218 10.53 26.69 19.39
N ARG A 219 11.32 27.58 19.99
CA ARG A 219 10.85 28.74 20.74
C ARG A 219 11.61 29.97 20.31
N ARG A 220 10.90 31.10 20.26
CA ARG A 220 11.47 32.41 19.98
C ARG A 220 11.66 33.15 21.29
N ASP A 221 12.86 33.67 21.47
CA ASP A 221 13.21 34.65 22.50
C ASP A 221 12.78 36.03 22.01
N VAL A 222 11.78 36.61 22.66
CA VAL A 222 11.13 37.85 22.21
C VAL A 222 12.09 39.04 22.32
N GLU A 223 12.99 39.04 23.31
CA GLU A 223 13.90 40.15 23.57
C GLU A 223 15.00 40.27 22.51
N LYS A 224 15.41 39.15 21.93
CA LYS A 224 16.46 39.10 20.90
C LYS A 224 15.93 39.27 19.48
N CYS A 225 14.61 39.21 19.28
CA CYS A 225 14.05 39.17 17.94
C CYS A 225 13.82 40.59 17.38
N THR A 226 14.47 40.90 16.26
CA THR A 226 14.29 42.18 15.53
C THR A 226 13.14 42.14 14.51
N ASP A 227 12.25 41.15 14.59
CA ASP A 227 11.09 40.98 13.72
C ASP A 227 11.38 41.01 12.20
N CYS A 228 12.60 40.63 11.79
CA CYS A 228 13.05 40.66 10.39
C CYS A 228 12.39 39.64 9.44
N GLN A 229 11.50 38.77 9.93
CA GLN A 229 10.75 37.75 9.18
C GLN A 229 11.56 36.73 8.35
N LYS A 230 12.89 36.73 8.41
CA LYS A 230 13.75 35.79 7.66
C LYS A 230 13.46 34.32 7.97
N CYS A 231 13.04 34.01 9.21
CA CYS A 231 12.66 32.66 9.62
C CYS A 231 11.44 32.09 8.86
N MET A 232 10.60 32.95 8.27
CA MET A 232 9.44 32.55 7.46
C MET A 232 9.85 32.05 6.07
N ARG A 233 10.96 32.55 5.55
CA ARG A 233 11.38 32.32 4.16
C ARG A 233 11.57 30.84 3.83
N TYR A 234 12.25 30.10 4.72
CA TYR A 234 12.51 28.66 4.54
C TYR A 234 11.75 27.78 5.54
N CYS A 235 10.61 28.27 6.03
CA CYS A 235 9.73 27.50 6.91
C CYS A 235 8.96 26.43 6.12
N HIS A 236 9.55 25.24 5.96
CA HIS A 236 8.91 24.12 5.25
C HIS A 236 7.64 23.57 5.91
N GLY A 237 7.36 23.91 7.18
CA GLY A 237 6.11 23.56 7.85
C GLY A 237 4.97 24.53 7.59
N GLY A 238 5.28 25.79 7.26
CA GLY A 238 4.27 26.86 7.31
C GLY A 238 3.72 27.08 8.72
N CYS A 239 4.53 26.81 9.73
CA CYS A 239 4.16 26.85 11.15
C CYS A 239 4.32 28.22 11.80
N ASP A 240 4.82 29.23 11.06
CA ASP A 240 4.95 30.61 11.52
C ASP A 240 5.85 30.81 12.75
N PRO A 241 7.18 30.58 12.63
CA PRO A 241 8.12 30.78 13.73
C PRO A 241 8.33 32.25 14.15
N HIS A 242 7.78 33.22 13.41
CA HIS A 242 7.96 34.65 13.68
C HIS A 242 6.93 35.16 14.70
N LEU A 243 5.65 34.90 14.47
CA LEU A 243 4.56 35.32 15.37
C LEU A 243 4.32 34.23 16.43
N GLU A 244 3.27 33.43 16.22
CA GLU A 244 2.87 32.33 17.08
C GLU A 244 3.14 31.01 16.38
N LEU A 245 4.10 30.25 16.92
CA LEU A 245 4.46 28.98 16.32
C LEU A 245 3.32 27.97 16.50
N ARG A 246 2.72 27.56 15.37
CA ARG A 246 1.80 26.44 15.25
C ARG A 246 2.57 25.14 15.38
N THR A 247 2.65 24.64 16.60
CA THR A 247 3.33 23.36 16.93
C THR A 247 2.77 22.21 16.11
N ALA A 248 1.45 22.27 15.86
CA ALA A 248 0.66 21.41 15.01
C ALA A 248 1.01 21.50 13.50
N GLU A 249 1.93 22.34 13.05
CA GLU A 249 2.42 22.39 11.66
C GLU A 249 3.95 22.25 11.54
N CYS A 250 4.68 22.32 12.66
CA CYS A 250 6.14 22.29 12.63
C CYS A 250 6.69 20.89 12.32
N HIS A 251 7.50 20.77 11.27
CA HIS A 251 8.17 19.52 10.86
C HIS A 251 9.56 19.31 11.52
N GLY A 252 9.99 20.18 12.43
CA GLY A 252 11.31 20.05 13.08
C GLY A 252 12.50 20.09 12.10
N CYS A 253 12.43 20.90 11.04
CA CYS A 253 13.47 20.95 10.01
C CYS A 253 14.70 21.81 10.38
N MET A 254 14.60 22.60 11.46
CA MET A 254 15.64 23.48 12.02
C MET A 254 16.21 24.58 11.12
N ASN A 255 15.69 24.75 9.89
CA ASN A 255 16.13 25.83 8.99
C ASN A 255 16.03 27.22 9.65
N CYS A 256 14.93 27.49 10.35
CA CYS A 256 14.68 28.80 10.97
C CYS A 256 15.66 29.15 12.10
N ILE A 257 16.24 28.16 12.79
CA ILE A 257 17.25 28.39 13.84
C ILE A 257 18.57 28.81 13.19
N GLU A 258 18.94 28.15 12.09
CA GLU A 258 20.20 28.38 11.39
C GLU A 258 20.18 29.68 10.56
N ASP A 259 19.03 30.03 9.98
CA ASP A 259 18.87 31.24 9.16
C ASP A 259 18.65 32.52 10.00
N CYS A 260 18.52 32.42 11.33
CA CYS A 260 18.26 33.56 12.21
C CYS A 260 19.56 34.34 12.50
N PRO A 261 19.69 35.60 12.08
CA PRO A 261 20.91 36.39 12.30
C PRO A 261 21.12 36.73 13.79
N GLU A 262 20.04 36.93 14.54
CA GLU A 262 20.09 37.31 15.95
C GLU A 262 20.15 36.12 16.91
N HIS A 263 20.16 34.88 16.38
CA HIS A 263 20.07 33.65 17.18
C HIS A 263 18.91 33.65 18.21
N ALA A 264 17.81 34.34 17.89
CA ALA A 264 16.63 34.47 18.75
C ALA A 264 15.78 33.19 18.80
N LEU A 265 16.00 32.22 17.89
CA LEU A 265 15.28 30.95 17.85
C LEU A 265 16.14 29.83 18.43
N HIS A 266 15.59 29.07 19.38
CA HIS A 266 16.25 27.90 19.96
C HIS A 266 15.29 26.71 20.01
N TYR A 267 15.85 25.50 20.16
CA TYR A 267 15.10 24.27 20.29
C TYR A 267 15.24 23.74 21.72
N GLY A 268 14.15 23.71 22.49
CA GLY A 268 14.20 23.42 23.91
C GLY A 268 12.87 23.47 24.65
N THR A 269 12.96 23.47 25.97
CA THR A 269 11.84 23.63 26.92
C THR A 269 11.45 25.10 27.07
N ALA A 270 10.30 25.36 27.69
CA ALA A 270 9.82 26.72 27.92
C ALA A 270 10.77 27.49 28.85
N ARG A 271 11.06 28.73 28.47
CA ARG A 271 11.68 29.77 29.30
C ARG A 271 10.70 30.94 29.46
N GLU A 272 10.91 31.79 30.46
CA GLU A 272 10.02 32.89 30.83
C GLU A 272 9.66 33.83 29.65
N HIS A 273 10.61 34.13 28.76
CA HIS A 273 10.43 34.98 27.58
C HIS A 273 10.14 34.22 26.26
N SER A 274 9.57 33.01 26.34
CA SER A 274 9.29 32.20 25.14
C SER A 274 7.97 32.58 24.47
N SER A 275 7.96 32.63 23.13
CA SER A 275 6.75 32.81 22.31
C SER A 275 5.60 31.88 22.69
N VAL A 276 4.37 32.42 22.65
CA VAL A 276 3.13 31.65 22.80
C VAL A 276 2.95 30.70 21.60
N HIS A 277 2.46 29.49 21.89
CA HIS A 277 2.18 28.48 20.88
C HIS A 277 0.69 28.35 20.65
N THR A 278 0.31 28.28 19.38
CA THR A 278 -1.07 28.00 19.02
C THR A 278 -1.34 26.49 19.01
N PRO A 279 -2.50 26.06 19.56
CA PRO A 279 -2.94 24.67 19.49
C PRO A 279 -3.34 24.30 18.06
N VAL A 280 -3.79 23.06 17.87
CA VAL A 280 -4.28 22.59 16.56
C VAL A 280 -5.47 23.44 16.11
N ASP A 281 -5.30 24.11 14.97
CA ASP A 281 -6.32 24.97 14.37
C ASP A 281 -7.27 24.15 13.49
N VAL A 282 -8.36 23.65 14.08
CA VAL A 282 -9.41 22.88 13.38
C VAL A 282 -10.79 23.46 13.65
N ASN A 283 -11.61 23.53 12.60
CA ASN A 283 -13.01 23.93 12.74
C ASN A 283 -13.84 22.72 13.20
N ARG A 284 -14.40 22.80 14.42
CA ARG A 284 -15.22 21.72 15.01
C ARG A 284 -16.39 21.29 14.12
N ARG A 285 -17.07 22.24 13.46
CA ARG A 285 -18.19 21.92 12.54
C ARG A 285 -17.73 21.08 11.37
N ARG A 286 -16.59 21.44 10.76
CA ARG A 286 -16.00 20.68 9.64
C ARG A 286 -15.54 19.29 10.05
N VAL A 287 -15.01 19.12 11.27
CA VAL A 287 -14.65 17.79 11.81
C VAL A 287 -15.89 16.91 11.95
N ILE A 288 -16.99 17.46 12.45
CA ILE A 288 -18.27 16.73 12.56
C ILE A 288 -18.80 16.39 11.16
N GLU A 289 -18.80 17.34 10.23
CA GLU A 289 -19.21 17.11 8.84
C GLU A 289 -18.42 15.97 8.20
N THR A 290 -17.09 15.93 8.37
CA THR A 290 -16.27 14.87 7.77
C THR A 290 -16.40 13.53 8.49
N ALA A 291 -16.67 13.54 9.79
CA ALA A 291 -17.02 12.33 10.53
C ALA A 291 -18.37 11.76 10.05
N VAL A 292 -19.40 12.59 9.91
CA VAL A 292 -20.71 12.20 9.37
C VAL A 292 -20.57 11.72 7.93
N ALA A 293 -19.78 12.39 7.10
CA ALA A 293 -19.51 11.94 5.74
C ALA A 293 -18.84 10.55 5.72
N GLY A 294 -17.89 10.28 6.62
CA GLY A 294 -17.32 8.94 6.78
C GLY A 294 -18.37 7.89 7.20
N LEU A 295 -19.25 8.24 8.15
CA LEU A 295 -20.33 7.38 8.63
C LEU A 295 -21.38 7.06 7.56
N VAL A 296 -21.69 8.02 6.69
CA VAL A 296 -22.60 7.84 5.54
C VAL A 296 -21.92 7.08 4.40
N LEU A 297 -20.65 7.36 4.13
CA LEU A 297 -19.91 6.70 3.05
C LEU A 297 -19.67 5.22 3.34
N PHE A 298 -19.49 4.82 4.59
CA PHE A 298 -19.30 3.41 4.97
C PHE A 298 -20.42 2.47 4.46
N PRO A 299 -21.70 2.67 4.82
CA PRO A 299 -22.78 1.85 4.30
C PRO A 299 -22.95 2.03 2.80
N MET A 300 -22.67 3.20 2.20
CA MET A 300 -22.72 3.36 0.74
C MET A 300 -21.69 2.49 0.01
N MET A 301 -20.44 2.46 0.49
CA MET A 301 -19.39 1.61 -0.07
C MET A 301 -19.75 0.13 0.02
N ARG A 302 -20.46 -0.26 1.09
CA ARG A 302 -20.97 -1.63 1.28
C ARG A 302 -22.33 -1.89 0.62
N SER A 303 -23.15 -0.89 0.34
CA SER A 303 -24.50 -1.09 -0.23
C SER A 303 -24.45 -1.17 -1.75
N VAL A 304 -23.53 -0.41 -2.38
CA VAL A 304 -23.32 -0.45 -3.83
C VAL A 304 -22.79 -1.82 -4.29
N VAL A 305 -22.20 -2.59 -3.38
CA VAL A 305 -21.74 -3.96 -3.60
C VAL A 305 -21.77 -4.68 -2.23
N ASN A 306 -22.92 -5.18 -1.79
CA ASN A 306 -23.00 -5.90 -0.52
C ASN A 306 -22.02 -7.08 -0.56
N ALA A 307 -20.97 -7.03 0.26
CA ALA A 307 -19.88 -8.01 0.28
C ALA A 307 -20.36 -9.47 0.51
N LYS A 308 -21.64 -9.64 0.90
CA LYS A 308 -22.33 -10.94 0.97
C LYS A 308 -22.98 -11.38 -0.34
N THR A 309 -23.39 -10.46 -1.22
CA THR A 309 -24.12 -10.74 -2.48
C THR A 309 -23.32 -10.43 -3.74
N ALA A 310 -22.20 -9.70 -3.63
CA ALA A 310 -21.27 -9.47 -4.73
C ALA A 310 -20.72 -10.82 -5.22
N PRO A 311 -20.62 -11.04 -6.54
CA PRO A 311 -20.10 -12.28 -7.06
C PRO A 311 -18.64 -12.47 -6.63
N LYS A 312 -18.42 -13.32 -5.62
CA LYS A 312 -17.09 -13.63 -5.07
C LYS A 312 -16.23 -14.46 -6.00
N TYR A 313 -16.77 -14.93 -7.12
CA TYR A 313 -16.13 -15.95 -7.95
C TYR A 313 -14.81 -15.49 -8.58
N ASP A 314 -14.66 -14.18 -8.88
CA ASP A 314 -13.45 -13.61 -9.49
C ASP A 314 -12.39 -13.16 -8.47
N VAL A 315 -12.71 -13.14 -7.17
CA VAL A 315 -11.79 -12.62 -6.13
C VAL A 315 -10.98 -13.76 -5.52
N VAL A 316 -10.04 -14.29 -6.31
CA VAL A 316 -9.05 -15.26 -5.82
C VAL A 316 -7.92 -14.50 -5.13
N ARG A 317 -7.71 -14.71 -3.83
CA ARG A 317 -6.68 -14.02 -3.03
C ARG A 317 -5.36 -14.80 -2.99
N PRO A 318 -4.22 -14.14 -2.74
CA PRO A 318 -2.94 -14.83 -2.57
C PRO A 318 -2.97 -15.90 -1.47
N PRO A 319 -2.13 -16.94 -1.58
CA PRO A 319 -2.05 -17.98 -0.55
C PRO A 319 -1.66 -17.37 0.79
N GLY A 320 -2.35 -17.78 1.86
CA GLY A 320 -2.16 -17.27 3.22
C GLY A 320 -3.07 -16.09 3.56
N SER A 321 -3.89 -15.63 2.64
CA SER A 321 -4.91 -14.62 2.95
C SER A 321 -5.93 -15.16 3.94
N ILE A 322 -6.23 -14.36 4.96
CA ILE A 322 -7.29 -14.66 5.94
C ILE A 322 -8.69 -14.50 5.32
N ALA A 323 -9.74 -14.77 6.10
CA ALA A 323 -11.13 -14.60 5.68
C ALA A 323 -11.37 -13.21 5.08
N GLU A 324 -12.20 -13.10 4.04
CA GLU A 324 -12.33 -11.87 3.22
C GLU A 324 -12.64 -10.61 4.05
N GLU A 325 -13.54 -10.69 5.02
CA GLU A 325 -13.90 -9.55 5.86
C GLU A 325 -12.71 -9.06 6.71
N ASP A 326 -11.96 -9.99 7.32
CA ASP A 326 -10.78 -9.64 8.11
C ASP A 326 -9.61 -9.20 7.22
N PHE A 327 -9.52 -9.77 6.01
CA PHE A 327 -8.53 -9.38 5.02
C PHE A 327 -8.70 -7.90 4.63
N LEU A 328 -9.94 -7.46 4.34
CA LEU A 328 -10.24 -6.07 4.01
C LEU A 328 -10.02 -5.11 5.20
N ARG A 329 -10.18 -5.61 6.44
CA ARG A 329 -9.88 -4.87 7.67
C ARG A 329 -8.39 -4.69 7.95
N ARG A 330 -7.50 -5.52 7.37
CA ARG A 330 -6.05 -5.52 7.64
C ARG A 330 -5.20 -5.13 6.44
N CYS A 331 -5.68 -5.29 5.21
CA CYS A 331 -4.90 -4.99 4.01
C CYS A 331 -4.71 -3.47 3.85
N ILE A 332 -3.47 -3.01 3.92
CA ILE A 332 -3.12 -1.60 3.73
C ILE A 332 -2.86 -1.23 2.27
N LYS A 333 -3.04 -2.13 1.29
CA LYS A 333 -2.87 -1.81 -0.15
C LYS A 333 -1.46 -1.26 -0.48
N CYS A 334 -0.42 -1.78 0.18
CA CYS A 334 0.97 -1.35 -0.01
C CYS A 334 1.65 -1.85 -1.29
N GLY A 335 1.12 -2.90 -1.92
CA GLY A 335 1.65 -3.46 -3.17
C GLY A 335 2.86 -4.40 -3.04
N GLU A 336 3.41 -4.62 -1.84
CA GLU A 336 4.61 -5.47 -1.68
C GLU A 336 4.40 -6.92 -2.13
N CYS A 337 3.23 -7.49 -1.84
CA CYS A 337 2.88 -8.84 -2.31
C CYS A 337 2.78 -8.95 -3.84
N MET A 338 2.44 -7.86 -4.53
CA MET A 338 2.40 -7.79 -6.00
C MET A 338 3.82 -7.73 -6.55
N ARG A 339 4.67 -6.88 -5.95
CA ARG A 339 6.06 -6.69 -6.35
C ARG A 339 6.90 -7.97 -6.25
N VAL A 340 6.75 -8.71 -5.15
CA VAL A 340 7.52 -9.92 -4.89
C VAL A 340 7.04 -11.14 -5.72
N CYS A 341 5.97 -10.98 -6.49
CA CYS A 341 5.37 -12.08 -7.25
C CYS A 341 6.19 -12.40 -8.52
N PRO A 342 6.84 -13.57 -8.64
CA PRO A 342 7.68 -13.88 -9.79
C PRO A 342 6.88 -14.07 -11.10
N THR A 343 5.62 -14.48 -11.01
CA THR A 343 4.76 -14.74 -12.17
C THR A 343 3.87 -13.57 -12.55
N ASN A 344 3.93 -12.46 -11.80
CA ASN A 344 3.04 -11.30 -11.97
C ASN A 344 1.53 -11.64 -11.88
N VAL A 345 1.15 -12.75 -11.24
CA VAL A 345 -0.27 -13.15 -11.13
C VAL A 345 -1.05 -12.25 -10.17
N ILE A 346 -0.38 -11.70 -9.16
CA ILE A 346 -1.02 -10.85 -8.16
C ILE A 346 -1.12 -9.43 -8.71
N GLN A 347 -2.34 -9.02 -8.98
CA GLN A 347 -2.70 -7.73 -9.56
C GLN A 347 -3.54 -6.91 -8.57
N PRO A 348 -3.56 -5.58 -8.68
CA PRO A 348 -4.46 -4.76 -7.91
C PRO A 348 -5.90 -4.92 -8.41
N ALA A 349 -6.82 -5.18 -7.48
CA ALA A 349 -8.24 -5.14 -7.76
C ALA A 349 -8.67 -3.70 -8.05
N LEU A 350 -9.47 -3.51 -9.08
CA LEU A 350 -10.15 -2.27 -9.36
C LEU A 350 -11.54 -2.32 -8.72
N LEU A 351 -12.45 -3.11 -9.31
CA LEU A 351 -13.85 -3.20 -8.88
C LEU A 351 -14.31 -4.64 -8.62
N GLU A 352 -13.46 -5.64 -8.84
CA GLU A 352 -13.76 -7.07 -8.73
C GLU A 352 -14.27 -7.45 -7.32
N GLY A 353 -13.72 -6.81 -6.28
CA GLY A 353 -14.15 -6.99 -4.89
C GLY A 353 -15.00 -5.83 -4.33
N GLY A 354 -15.52 -4.95 -5.19
CA GLY A 354 -16.21 -3.71 -4.80
C GLY A 354 -15.25 -2.60 -4.34
N PHE A 355 -15.82 -1.44 -3.96
CA PHE A 355 -15.05 -0.26 -3.58
C PHE A 355 -14.17 -0.45 -2.34
N GLU A 356 -14.59 -1.28 -1.39
CA GLU A 356 -13.80 -1.57 -0.18
C GLU A 356 -12.47 -2.28 -0.53
N ALA A 357 -12.50 -3.13 -1.56
CA ALA A 357 -11.39 -3.91 -2.07
C ALA A 357 -10.52 -3.19 -3.11
N LEU A 358 -10.77 -1.91 -3.41
CA LEU A 358 -9.96 -1.16 -4.36
C LEU A 358 -8.47 -1.21 -3.99
N TRP A 359 -7.60 -1.50 -4.95
CA TRP A 359 -6.14 -1.68 -4.80
C TRP A 359 -5.69 -2.85 -3.92
N THR A 360 -6.59 -3.76 -3.53
CA THR A 360 -6.21 -4.98 -2.80
C THR A 360 -5.69 -6.07 -3.76
N PRO A 361 -4.83 -7.01 -3.33
CA PRO A 361 -4.27 -8.02 -4.22
C PRO A 361 -5.26 -9.11 -4.61
N VAL A 362 -5.40 -9.38 -5.91
CA VAL A 362 -6.19 -10.48 -6.50
C VAL A 362 -5.37 -11.23 -7.53
N LEU A 363 -5.65 -12.51 -7.73
CA LEU A 363 -4.98 -13.31 -8.77
C LEU A 363 -5.70 -13.13 -10.10
N MET A 364 -4.93 -12.74 -11.12
CA MET A 364 -5.39 -12.68 -12.50
C MET A 364 -4.63 -13.74 -13.32
N ASN A 365 -5.23 -14.93 -13.40
CA ASN A 365 -4.57 -16.12 -13.95
C ASN A 365 -4.30 -16.03 -15.46
N ARG A 366 -4.87 -15.05 -16.16
CA ARG A 366 -4.53 -14.80 -17.56
C ARG A 366 -3.16 -14.13 -17.73
N ILE A 367 -2.72 -13.36 -16.75
CA ILE A 367 -1.40 -12.69 -16.76
C ILE A 367 -0.32 -13.69 -16.33
N GLY A 368 -0.54 -14.33 -15.18
CA GLY A 368 0.38 -15.26 -14.54
C GLY A 368 -0.33 -16.42 -13.86
N TYR A 369 0.35 -17.13 -12.97
CA TYR A 369 -0.25 -18.17 -12.14
C TYR A 369 0.42 -18.20 -10.76
N CYS A 370 -0.20 -18.81 -9.75
CA CYS A 370 0.45 -19.00 -8.46
C CYS A 370 1.46 -20.15 -8.55
N GLU A 371 2.77 -19.83 -8.52
CA GLU A 371 3.83 -20.85 -8.53
C GLU A 371 3.72 -21.78 -7.32
N PHE A 372 3.76 -23.09 -7.54
CA PHE A 372 3.35 -24.11 -6.57
C PHE A 372 4.20 -24.06 -5.29
N ASN A 373 5.52 -23.97 -5.45
CA ASN A 373 6.48 -23.96 -4.33
C ASN A 373 6.85 -22.55 -3.82
N CYS A 374 6.14 -21.49 -4.25
CA CYS A 374 6.46 -20.11 -3.87
C CYS A 374 5.61 -19.60 -2.69
N VAL A 375 6.24 -19.00 -1.67
CA VAL A 375 5.56 -18.40 -0.50
C VAL A 375 5.89 -16.93 -0.28
N LEU A 376 6.57 -16.28 -1.22
CA LEU A 376 7.14 -14.93 -1.05
C LEU A 376 6.12 -13.86 -0.65
N CYS A 377 4.92 -13.87 -1.23
CA CYS A 377 3.86 -12.91 -0.90
C CYS A 377 3.45 -12.93 0.59
N SER A 378 3.62 -14.08 1.27
CA SER A 378 3.32 -14.24 2.69
C SER A 378 4.41 -13.71 3.62
N GLN A 379 5.63 -13.52 3.10
CA GLN A 379 6.79 -13.06 3.87
C GLN A 379 6.89 -11.54 3.93
N VAL A 380 6.21 -10.82 3.02
CA VAL A 380 6.32 -9.36 2.87
C VAL A 380 5.12 -8.59 3.44
N CYS A 381 4.12 -9.26 4.01
CA CYS A 381 2.90 -8.61 4.50
C CYS A 381 3.11 -7.98 5.91
N PRO A 382 3.07 -6.64 6.07
CA PRO A 382 3.35 -6.00 7.36
C PRO A 382 2.19 -6.05 8.36
N THR A 383 0.98 -6.38 7.91
CA THR A 383 -0.23 -6.32 8.75
C THR A 383 -0.81 -7.69 9.08
N GLY A 384 -0.21 -8.77 8.57
CA GLY A 384 -0.76 -10.12 8.72
C GLY A 384 -2.11 -10.32 8.02
N ALA A 385 -2.43 -9.50 7.00
CA ALA A 385 -3.55 -9.79 6.08
C ALA A 385 -3.29 -11.06 5.27
N ILE A 386 -2.02 -11.30 4.92
CA ILE A 386 -1.50 -12.58 4.42
C ILE A 386 -0.61 -13.13 5.53
N VAL A 387 -0.96 -14.29 6.09
CA VAL A 387 -0.17 -14.90 7.17
C VAL A 387 1.07 -15.57 6.61
N PRO A 388 2.22 -15.53 7.31
CA PRO A 388 3.42 -16.24 6.90
C PRO A 388 3.15 -17.73 6.65
N LEU A 389 3.63 -18.23 5.52
CA LEU A 389 3.48 -19.64 5.12
C LEU A 389 4.84 -20.28 4.86
N SER A 390 4.96 -21.55 5.25
CA SER A 390 6.03 -22.42 4.78
C SER A 390 5.61 -23.14 3.49
N VAL A 391 6.58 -23.61 2.71
CA VAL A 391 6.31 -24.32 1.45
C VAL A 391 5.57 -25.63 1.72
N GLU A 392 5.93 -26.31 2.81
CA GLU A 392 5.31 -27.58 3.25
C GLU A 392 3.83 -27.37 3.55
N LYS A 393 3.48 -26.28 4.25
CA LYS A 393 2.08 -25.94 4.55
C LYS A 393 1.29 -25.58 3.30
N LYS A 394 1.91 -24.86 2.36
CA LYS A 394 1.25 -24.49 1.10
C LYS A 394 0.94 -25.73 0.25
N VAL A 395 1.92 -26.62 0.12
CA VAL A 395 1.87 -27.80 -0.76
C VAL A 395 1.15 -28.99 -0.10
N GLY A 396 1.01 -29.01 1.22
CA GLY A 396 0.44 -30.16 1.94
C GLY A 396 1.46 -31.30 2.11
N LYS A 397 2.69 -30.96 2.52
CA LYS A 397 3.70 -31.95 2.96
C LYS A 397 3.77 -32.01 4.48
N ALA A 398 4.17 -33.16 5.01
CA ALA A 398 4.35 -33.39 6.44
C ALA A 398 5.11 -32.21 7.11
N PRO A 399 4.62 -31.67 8.23
CA PRO A 399 3.53 -32.18 9.09
C PRO A 399 2.11 -31.81 8.63
N TYR A 400 1.95 -31.04 7.55
CA TYR A 400 0.65 -30.60 7.05
C TYR A 400 0.14 -31.54 5.97
N LEU A 401 -0.89 -32.34 6.25
CA LEU A 401 -1.39 -33.36 5.32
C LEU A 401 -2.29 -32.82 4.19
N LYS A 402 -2.82 -31.60 4.33
CA LYS A 402 -3.74 -31.00 3.36
C LYS A 402 -3.11 -29.74 2.74
N PRO A 403 -3.06 -29.61 1.40
CA PRO A 403 -2.58 -28.41 0.74
C PRO A 403 -3.50 -27.22 1.04
N LEU A 404 -2.92 -26.02 0.96
CA LEU A 404 -3.70 -24.79 1.00
C LEU A 404 -4.38 -24.58 -0.36
N THR A 405 -5.71 -24.59 -0.37
CA THR A 405 -6.52 -24.31 -1.56
C THR A 405 -6.90 -22.82 -1.58
N ILE A 406 -6.62 -22.13 -2.67
CA ILE A 406 -7.01 -20.72 -2.89
C ILE A 406 -8.22 -20.57 -3.83
N GLY A 407 -8.63 -21.67 -4.47
CA GLY A 407 -9.78 -21.72 -5.37
C GLY A 407 -9.87 -23.07 -6.09
N THR A 408 -10.82 -23.19 -7.01
CA THR A 408 -11.06 -24.42 -7.79
C THR A 408 -11.21 -24.10 -9.27
N ALA A 409 -10.66 -24.95 -10.14
CA ALA A 409 -10.73 -24.81 -11.59
C ALA A 409 -11.97 -25.50 -12.20
N PHE A 410 -12.60 -24.86 -13.19
CA PHE A 410 -13.77 -25.37 -13.92
C PHE A 410 -13.62 -25.19 -15.41
N TYR A 411 -14.12 -26.16 -16.19
CA TYR A 411 -14.18 -26.06 -17.65
C TYR A 411 -15.48 -25.40 -18.12
N ASP A 412 -15.34 -24.48 -19.06
CA ASP A 412 -16.40 -24.08 -19.97
C ASP A 412 -16.42 -25.06 -21.15
N ARG A 413 -17.37 -26.00 -21.13
CA ARG A 413 -17.49 -27.04 -22.17
C ARG A 413 -17.76 -26.45 -23.56
N GLY A 414 -18.35 -25.25 -23.65
CA GLY A 414 -18.58 -24.57 -24.92
C GLY A 414 -17.33 -23.94 -25.54
N ARG A 415 -16.23 -23.84 -24.78
CA ARG A 415 -14.96 -23.25 -25.23
C ARG A 415 -13.81 -24.24 -25.26
N CYS A 416 -13.89 -25.30 -24.46
CA CYS A 416 -12.83 -26.29 -24.35
C CYS A 416 -12.70 -27.09 -25.65
N LEU A 417 -11.52 -27.05 -26.29
CA LEU A 417 -11.31 -27.63 -27.63
C LEU A 417 -11.75 -29.11 -27.73
N PRO A 418 -11.45 -29.99 -26.74
CA PRO A 418 -11.95 -31.36 -26.76
C PRO A 418 -13.48 -31.46 -26.62
N TRP A 419 -14.10 -30.59 -25.82
CA TRP A 419 -15.55 -30.64 -25.58
C TRP A 419 -16.39 -29.98 -26.67
N ALA A 420 -15.91 -28.87 -27.24
CA ALA A 420 -16.66 -28.04 -28.17
C ALA A 420 -16.34 -28.33 -29.65
N MET A 421 -15.09 -28.70 -29.95
CA MET A 421 -14.56 -28.79 -31.32
C MET A 421 -14.00 -30.18 -31.66
N ASN A 422 -14.19 -31.18 -30.79
CA ASN A 422 -13.63 -32.54 -30.93
C ASN A 422 -12.12 -32.55 -31.24
N THR A 423 -11.40 -31.52 -30.77
CA THR A 423 -9.98 -31.30 -31.06
C THR A 423 -9.13 -31.73 -29.87
N GLU A 424 -8.09 -32.51 -30.11
CA GLU A 424 -7.20 -33.00 -29.05
C GLU A 424 -6.42 -31.86 -28.39
N CYS A 425 -6.47 -31.79 -27.06
CA CYS A 425 -5.72 -30.83 -26.28
C CYS A 425 -5.47 -31.39 -24.87
N ILE A 426 -4.20 -31.56 -24.50
CA ILE A 426 -3.77 -32.13 -23.20
C ILE A 426 -3.08 -31.12 -22.27
N VAL A 427 -2.94 -29.88 -22.72
CA VAL A 427 -2.13 -28.84 -22.07
C VAL A 427 -2.42 -28.70 -20.58
N CYS A 428 -3.70 -28.72 -20.18
CA CYS A 428 -4.09 -28.51 -18.79
C CYS A 428 -3.66 -29.63 -17.83
N GLU A 429 -3.60 -30.89 -18.28
CA GLU A 429 -3.05 -31.99 -17.47
C GLU A 429 -1.53 -31.91 -17.42
N GLU A 430 -0.88 -31.63 -18.55
CA GLU A 430 0.59 -31.54 -18.62
C GLU A 430 1.14 -30.52 -17.62
N VAL A 431 0.50 -29.35 -17.53
CA VAL A 431 0.95 -28.25 -16.66
C VAL A 431 0.43 -28.32 -15.22
N CYS A 432 -0.42 -29.30 -14.88
CA CYS A 432 -0.96 -29.43 -13.53
C CYS A 432 0.16 -29.83 -12.55
N PRO A 433 0.48 -29.00 -11.53
CA PRO A 433 1.65 -29.21 -10.68
C PRO A 433 1.39 -30.15 -9.49
N THR A 434 0.15 -30.53 -9.23
CA THR A 434 -0.20 -31.37 -8.08
C THR A 434 0.20 -32.83 -8.33
N SER A 435 0.51 -33.56 -7.27
CA SER A 435 0.78 -35.00 -7.33
C SER A 435 -0.06 -35.70 -6.25
N PRO A 436 -1.10 -36.48 -6.61
CA PRO A 436 -1.60 -36.75 -7.97
C PRO A 436 -2.10 -35.49 -8.70
N LYS A 437 -2.20 -35.55 -10.04
CA LYS A 437 -2.69 -34.42 -10.85
C LYS A 437 -4.18 -34.19 -10.58
N ALA A 438 -4.55 -32.93 -10.34
CA ALA A 438 -5.95 -32.53 -10.17
C ALA A 438 -6.74 -32.58 -11.48
N ILE A 439 -6.06 -32.59 -12.62
CA ILE A 439 -6.65 -32.65 -13.95
C ILE A 439 -6.28 -33.99 -14.57
N TRP A 440 -7.28 -34.73 -15.05
CA TRP A 440 -7.13 -36.04 -15.67
C TRP A 440 -8.05 -36.15 -16.89
N PHE A 441 -7.75 -37.10 -17.77
CA PHE A 441 -8.49 -37.30 -19.02
C PHE A 441 -9.25 -38.62 -19.05
N LYS A 442 -10.48 -38.57 -19.56
CA LYS A 442 -11.30 -39.75 -19.87
C LYS A 442 -11.34 -39.94 -21.38
N THR A 443 -10.82 -41.07 -21.86
CA THR A 443 -10.95 -41.46 -23.28
C THR A 443 -12.40 -41.83 -23.56
N THR A 444 -13.01 -41.18 -24.55
CA THR A 444 -14.40 -41.40 -24.96
C THR A 444 -14.44 -41.48 -26.48
N GLU A 445 -15.22 -42.40 -27.03
CA GLU A 445 -15.49 -42.45 -28.46
C GLU A 445 -16.61 -41.45 -28.78
N ILE A 446 -16.33 -40.53 -29.71
CA ILE A 446 -17.26 -39.49 -30.13
C ILE A 446 -17.57 -39.67 -31.60
N THR A 447 -18.86 -39.70 -31.94
CA THR A 447 -19.33 -39.70 -33.33
C THR A 447 -19.34 -38.27 -33.85
N MET A 448 -18.59 -38.02 -34.92
CA MET A 448 -18.53 -36.73 -35.59
C MET A 448 -19.74 -36.54 -36.52
N ARG A 449 -19.93 -35.31 -36.99
CA ARG A 449 -21.05 -34.94 -37.88
C ARG A 449 -20.99 -35.66 -39.23
N ASP A 450 -19.81 -36.09 -39.66
CA ASP A 450 -19.57 -36.87 -40.88
C ASP A 450 -19.83 -38.38 -40.70
N GLY A 451 -20.27 -38.82 -39.51
CA GLY A 451 -20.52 -40.22 -39.20
C GLY A 451 -19.27 -41.01 -38.80
N THR A 452 -18.08 -40.41 -38.83
CA THR A 452 -16.85 -41.07 -38.37
C THR A 452 -16.80 -41.11 -36.84
N THR A 453 -16.24 -42.18 -36.28
CA THR A 453 -15.95 -42.25 -34.85
C THR A 453 -14.50 -41.89 -34.57
N LYS A 454 -14.28 -41.07 -33.55
CA LYS A 454 -12.93 -40.70 -33.09
C LYS A 454 -12.81 -40.91 -31.59
N LEU A 455 -11.74 -41.59 -31.18
CA LEU A 455 -11.34 -41.66 -29.77
C LEU A 455 -10.75 -40.32 -29.35
N LEU A 456 -11.40 -39.65 -28.39
CA LEU A 456 -10.99 -38.36 -27.89
C LEU A 456 -10.78 -38.40 -26.38
N LYS A 457 -9.72 -37.73 -25.91
CA LYS A 457 -9.45 -37.53 -24.49
C LYS A 457 -10.22 -36.29 -24.02
N LEU A 458 -11.21 -36.48 -23.13
CA LEU A 458 -11.98 -35.40 -22.53
C LEU A 458 -11.44 -35.03 -21.14
N PRO A 459 -11.13 -33.75 -20.87
CA PRO A 459 -10.54 -33.35 -19.61
C PRO A 459 -11.58 -33.21 -18.48
N HIS A 460 -11.18 -33.60 -17.28
CA HIS A 460 -11.93 -33.47 -16.02
C HIS A 460 -11.05 -32.89 -14.91
N VAL A 461 -11.64 -32.12 -14.01
CA VAL A 461 -10.96 -31.62 -12.78
C VAL A 461 -11.51 -32.39 -11.58
N ASP A 462 -10.62 -32.86 -10.71
CA ASP A 462 -10.95 -33.29 -9.35
C ASP A 462 -10.83 -32.09 -8.38
N PRO A 463 -11.96 -31.56 -7.88
CA PRO A 463 -11.96 -30.44 -6.95
C PRO A 463 -11.28 -30.73 -5.60
N LYS A 464 -11.15 -32.01 -5.20
CA LYS A 464 -10.53 -32.37 -3.91
C LYS A 464 -9.01 -32.20 -3.94
N ILE A 465 -8.40 -32.31 -5.11
CA ILE A 465 -6.95 -32.19 -5.32
C ILE A 465 -6.60 -30.79 -5.83
N CYS A 466 -7.51 -30.14 -6.55
CA CYS A 466 -7.29 -28.80 -7.10
C CYS A 466 -6.97 -27.77 -6.01
N VAL A 467 -5.84 -27.09 -6.14
CA VAL A 467 -5.41 -26.02 -5.22
C VAL A 467 -5.76 -24.61 -5.71
N GLY A 468 -6.26 -24.47 -6.95
CA GLY A 468 -6.60 -23.17 -7.53
C GLY A 468 -5.41 -22.33 -7.99
N CYS A 469 -4.29 -22.96 -8.35
CA CYS A 469 -3.06 -22.23 -8.72
C CYS A 469 -3.16 -21.41 -10.03
N GLY A 470 -4.11 -21.71 -10.91
CA GLY A 470 -4.33 -20.94 -12.15
C GLY A 470 -3.41 -21.27 -13.32
N ILE A 471 -2.48 -22.23 -13.20
CA ILE A 471 -1.55 -22.59 -14.30
C ILE A 471 -2.32 -23.05 -15.55
N CYS A 472 -3.35 -23.86 -15.36
CA CYS A 472 -4.20 -24.39 -16.42
C CYS A 472 -4.97 -23.29 -17.17
N GLU A 473 -5.43 -22.25 -16.46
CA GLU A 473 -6.08 -21.08 -17.07
C GLU A 473 -5.07 -20.21 -17.85
N ASN A 474 -3.88 -20.01 -17.28
CA ASN A 474 -2.81 -19.24 -17.91
C ASN A 474 -2.34 -19.86 -19.23
N LYS A 475 -2.17 -21.19 -19.24
CA LYS A 475 -1.63 -21.96 -20.37
C LYS A 475 -2.71 -22.43 -21.35
N CYS A 476 -3.98 -22.13 -21.09
CA CYS A 476 -5.06 -22.48 -22.00
C CYS A 476 -4.86 -21.81 -23.38
N PRO A 477 -4.83 -22.58 -24.48
CA PRO A 477 -4.57 -22.05 -25.83
C PRO A 477 -5.73 -21.21 -26.38
N VAL A 478 -6.91 -21.24 -25.75
CA VAL A 478 -8.03 -20.39 -26.14
C VAL A 478 -7.72 -18.94 -25.78
N HIS A 479 -7.60 -18.07 -26.78
CA HIS A 479 -7.03 -16.72 -26.63
C HIS A 479 -7.94 -15.68 -25.94
N ASP A 480 -9.25 -15.75 -26.18
CA ASP A 480 -10.27 -14.90 -25.54
C ASP A 480 -10.44 -15.28 -24.05
N ARG A 481 -11.64 -15.61 -23.55
CA ARG A 481 -11.79 -16.21 -22.23
C ARG A 481 -11.34 -17.67 -22.29
N ALA A 482 -10.40 -18.01 -21.41
CA ALA A 482 -9.87 -19.36 -21.29
C ALA A 482 -11.00 -20.38 -21.08
N ALA A 483 -10.83 -21.56 -21.68
CA ALA A 483 -11.79 -22.65 -21.54
C ALA A 483 -11.77 -23.31 -20.16
N ILE A 484 -10.72 -23.10 -19.37
CA ILE A 484 -10.65 -23.49 -17.96
C ILE A 484 -10.37 -22.24 -17.13
N ARG A 485 -11.13 -22.05 -16.05
CA ARG A 485 -11.04 -20.86 -15.19
C ARG A 485 -11.04 -21.25 -13.73
N VAL A 486 -10.26 -20.56 -12.92
CA VAL A 486 -10.27 -20.72 -11.47
C VAL A 486 -11.23 -19.71 -10.85
N THR A 487 -12.02 -20.18 -9.89
CA THR A 487 -12.86 -19.33 -9.05
C THR A 487 -12.50 -19.52 -7.58
N SER A 488 -12.91 -18.60 -6.72
CA SER A 488 -12.61 -18.64 -5.27
C SER A 488 -13.30 -19.78 -4.50
N ILE A 489 -14.20 -20.54 -5.12
CA ILE A 489 -14.92 -21.64 -4.45
C ILE A 489 -13.94 -22.72 -3.95
N GLY A 490 -14.20 -23.26 -2.76
CA GLY A 490 -13.35 -24.28 -2.13
C GLY A 490 -12.09 -23.73 -1.48
N GLU A 491 -11.92 -22.40 -1.41
CA GLU A 491 -10.78 -21.78 -0.73
C GLU A 491 -10.74 -22.13 0.76
N THR A 492 -9.54 -22.39 1.28
CA THR A 492 -9.34 -22.79 2.69
C THR A 492 -9.70 -21.67 3.67
N ARG A 493 -9.65 -20.41 3.24
CA ARG A 493 -9.90 -19.23 4.08
C ARG A 493 -11.39 -18.95 4.35
N SER A 494 -12.30 -19.52 3.58
CA SER A 494 -13.72 -19.22 3.66
C SER A 494 -14.53 -20.47 4.00
N LYS A 495 -15.27 -20.43 5.12
CA LYS A 495 -16.17 -21.54 5.51
C LYS A 495 -17.46 -21.58 4.68
N THR A 496 -17.84 -20.45 4.09
CA THR A 496 -19.12 -20.29 3.38
C THR A 496 -18.99 -20.49 1.87
N ASN A 497 -17.82 -20.19 1.30
CA ASN A 497 -17.55 -20.34 -0.13
C ASN A 497 -17.06 -21.76 -0.44
N GLN A 498 -17.91 -22.75 -0.18
CA GLN A 498 -17.64 -24.18 -0.33
C GLN A 498 -18.62 -24.82 -1.33
N MET A 499 -18.21 -25.91 -1.99
CA MET A 499 -19.11 -26.69 -2.84
C MET A 499 -20.14 -27.41 -1.95
N ILE A 500 -21.44 -27.20 -2.21
CA ILE A 500 -22.55 -27.64 -1.34
C ILE A 500 -22.86 -29.16 -1.47
N LEU A 501 -22.09 -29.91 -2.27
CA LEU A 501 -22.38 -31.31 -2.61
C LEU A 501 -21.88 -32.36 -1.59
N SER A 502 -21.78 -32.01 -0.32
CA SER A 502 -21.64 -32.97 0.77
C SER A 502 -22.74 -32.74 1.81
N ARG A 503 -23.92 -33.29 1.56
CA ARG A 503 -24.84 -33.68 2.63
C ARG A 503 -24.69 -35.17 2.86
#